data_AF-A0A644ZTP4-F1
#
_entry.id   AF-A0A644ZTP4-F1
#
_cell.length_a   1.000
_cell.length_b   1.000
_cell.length_c   1.000
_cell.angle_alpha   90.00
_cell.angle_beta   90.00
_cell.angle_gamma   90.00
#
_symmetry.space_group_name_H-M   'P 1'
#
loop_
_entity.id
_entity.type
_entity.pdbx_description
1 polymer ?
#
loop_
_entity_poly.entity_id
_entity_poly.type
_entity_poly.pdbx_seq_one_letter_code
_entity_poly.pdbx_strand_id
1 'polypeptide(L)'
;MINWVQTLVFWGEKTGEFKISRPEKFGGDMVYTEVDKLIEDYKSGELFPLDLKNGLADWLIEKLAPARKHFEEVKEAREGLIKMRELLAKK
;
A
#
# COMPACT_ATOMS: atom_id res chain seq x y z
N MET A 1 3.63 7.39 6.45
CA MET A 1 3.25 7.33 5.02
C MET A 1 4.48 7.15 4.14
N ILE A 2 5.36 8.15 4.01
CA ILE A 2 6.59 8.02 3.19
C ILE A 2 7.44 6.81 3.57
N ASN A 3 7.68 6.59 4.87
CA ASN A 3 8.45 5.43 5.32
C ASN A 3 7.87 4.09 4.84
N TRP A 4 6.55 3.96 4.77
CA TRP A 4 5.92 2.72 4.29
C TRP A 4 6.14 2.54 2.80
N VAL A 5 6.09 3.62 2.02
CA VAL A 5 6.42 3.56 0.59
C VAL A 5 7.88 3.19 0.40
N GLN A 6 8.80 3.83 1.12
CA GLN A 6 10.23 3.51 1.11
C GLN A 6 10.49 2.03 1.44
N THR A 7 9.91 1.51 2.52
CA THR A 7 10.22 0.17 3.00
C THR A 7 9.43 -0.94 2.31
N LEU A 8 8.14 -0.73 2.00
CA LEU A 8 7.28 -1.77 1.45
C LEU A 8 7.27 -1.76 -0.08
N VAL A 9 7.16 -0.58 -0.69
CA VAL A 9 7.03 -0.45 -2.15
C VAL A 9 8.40 -0.48 -2.81
N PHE A 10 9.34 0.31 -2.29
CA PHE A 10 10.71 0.38 -2.80
C PHE A 10 11.65 -0.61 -2.10
N TRP A 11 11.17 -1.41 -1.15
CA TRP A 11 11.98 -2.44 -0.45
C TRP A 11 13.25 -1.90 0.24
N GLY A 12 13.28 -0.61 0.56
CA GLY A 12 14.47 0.08 1.09
C GLY A 12 15.50 0.50 0.04
N GLU A 13 15.24 0.22 -1.24
CA GLU A 13 16.06 0.63 -2.37
C GLU A 13 15.73 2.07 -2.81
N LYS A 14 16.63 2.65 -3.62
CA LYS A 14 16.42 4.00 -4.20
C LYS A 14 15.48 3.98 -5.40
N THR A 15 15.53 2.90 -6.17
CA THR A 15 14.76 2.72 -7.40
C THR A 15 13.68 1.66 -7.20
N GLY A 16 12.57 1.83 -7.91
CA GLY A 16 11.41 0.95 -7.82
C GLY A 16 10.33 1.43 -8.79
N GLU A 17 9.10 0.98 -8.57
CA GLU A 17 7.95 1.49 -9.30
C GLU A 17 6.78 1.65 -8.33
N PHE A 18 6.31 2.89 -8.19
CA PHE A 18 5.11 3.20 -7.43
C PHE A 18 4.15 4.00 -8.30
N LYS A 19 2.97 3.42 -8.54
CA LYS A 19 1.92 4.01 -9.37
C LYS A 19 0.83 4.56 -8.46
N ILE A 20 0.46 5.81 -8.66
CA ILE A 20 -0.64 6.47 -7.99
C ILE A 20 -1.68 6.82 -9.05
N SER A 21 -2.82 6.12 -9.02
CA SER A 21 -3.94 6.43 -9.90
C SER A 21 -4.76 7.55 -9.29
N ARG A 22 -4.92 8.67 -10.01
CA ARG A 22 -5.77 9.78 -9.57
C ARG A 22 -6.61 10.29 -10.74
N PRO A 23 -7.86 10.74 -10.49
CA PRO A 23 -8.72 11.27 -11.54
C PRO A 23 -8.03 12.38 -12.34
N GLU A 24 -8.23 12.43 -13.67
CA GLU A 24 -7.59 13.41 -14.56
C GLU A 24 -7.76 14.86 -14.08
N LYS A 25 -8.93 15.19 -13.50
CA LYS A 25 -9.23 16.51 -12.91
C LYS A 25 -8.29 16.94 -11.78
N PHE A 26 -7.51 16.02 -11.21
CA PHE A 26 -6.54 16.25 -10.14
C PHE A 26 -5.09 16.07 -10.60
N GLY A 27 -4.84 16.02 -11.92
CA GLY A 27 -3.50 15.97 -12.50
C GLY A 27 -3.07 14.59 -13.01
N GLY A 28 -4.01 13.64 -13.15
CA GLY A 28 -3.81 12.34 -13.82
C GLY A 28 -2.83 11.40 -13.12
N ASP A 29 -2.74 10.17 -13.63
CA ASP A 29 -1.91 9.11 -13.04
C ASP A 29 -0.43 9.52 -12.94
N MET A 30 0.18 9.20 -11.81
CA MET A 30 1.60 9.49 -11.54
C MET A 30 2.36 8.19 -11.33
N VAL A 31 3.58 8.13 -11.87
CA VAL A 31 4.49 7.01 -11.72
C VAL A 31 5.82 7.50 -11.17
N TYR A 32 6.18 6.98 -10.00
CA TYR A 32 7.45 7.26 -9.35
C TYR A 32 8.40 6.07 -9.52
N THR A 33 9.54 6.31 -10.17
CA THR A 33 10.60 5.31 -10.33
C THR A 33 11.69 5.41 -9.28
N GLU A 34 11.75 6.55 -8.58
CA GLU A 34 12.77 6.87 -7.59
C GLU A 34 12.09 7.44 -6.35
N VAL A 35 12.50 6.96 -5.18
CA VAL A 35 11.88 7.38 -3.93
C VAL A 35 12.21 8.81 -3.53
N ASP A 36 13.39 9.30 -3.95
CA ASP A 36 13.83 10.67 -3.69
C ASP A 36 12.93 11.69 -4.39
N LYS A 37 12.50 11.42 -5.64
CA LYS A 37 11.52 12.25 -6.36
C LYS A 37 10.17 12.28 -5.66
N LEU A 38 9.69 11.13 -5.17
CA LEU A 38 8.44 11.08 -4.41
C LEU A 38 8.51 11.94 -3.14
N ILE A 39 9.66 11.95 -2.46
CA ILE A 39 9.87 12.77 -1.25
C ILE A 39 9.93 14.25 -1.61
N GLU A 40 10.57 14.60 -2.73
CA GLU A 40 10.64 15.97 -3.23
C GLU A 40 9.25 16.50 -3.58
N ASP A 41 8.47 15.77 -4.39
CA ASP A 41 7.10 16.16 -4.78
C ASP A 41 6.16 16.26 -3.59
N TYR A 42 6.34 15.40 -2.58
CA TYR A 42 5.57 15.49 -1.34
C TYR A 42 5.92 16.73 -0.52
N LYS A 43 7.20 17.16 -0.53
CA LYS A 43 7.66 18.36 0.18
C LYS A 43 7.26 19.64 -0.55
N SER A 44 7.30 19.64 -1.89
CA SER A 44 6.90 20.78 -2.73
C SER A 44 5.39 20.96 -2.76
N GLY A 45 4.62 19.91 -2.44
CA GLY A 45 3.16 19.91 -2.43
C GLY A 45 2.53 19.52 -3.76
N GLU A 46 3.34 19.08 -4.74
CA GLU A 46 2.86 18.51 -6.00
C GLU A 46 2.16 17.15 -5.78
N LEU A 47 2.64 16.38 -4.80
CA LEU A 47 2.01 15.15 -4.34
C LEU A 47 1.21 15.40 -3.05
N PHE A 48 -0.12 15.36 -3.15
CA PHE A 48 -0.99 15.55 -2.00
C PHE A 48 -0.94 14.35 -1.04
N PRO A 49 -1.04 14.57 0.29
CA PRO A 49 -1.06 13.48 1.26
C PRO A 49 -2.20 12.48 1.07
N LEU A 50 -3.32 12.91 0.50
CA LEU A 50 -4.46 12.02 0.20
C LEU A 50 -4.15 11.09 -0.97
N ASP A 51 -3.52 11.60 -2.03
CA ASP A 51 -3.11 10.81 -3.20
C ASP A 51 -2.10 9.74 -2.80
N LEU A 52 -1.12 10.10 -1.97
CA LEU A 52 -0.14 9.16 -1.41
C LEU A 52 -0.82 8.07 -0.56
N LYS A 53 -1.85 8.44 0.23
CA LYS A 53 -2.62 7.48 1.04
C LYS A 53 -3.39 6.51 0.19
N ASN A 54 -4.11 7.01 -0.81
CA ASN A 54 -4.93 6.18 -1.69
C ASN A 54 -4.05 5.26 -2.54
N GLY A 55 -3.00 5.80 -3.17
CA GLY A 55 -2.07 4.98 -3.95
C GLY A 55 -1.38 3.88 -3.14
N LEU A 56 -0.98 4.17 -1.89
CA LEU A 56 -0.41 3.14 -1.02
C LEU A 56 -1.46 2.09 -0.60
N ALA A 57 -2.70 2.52 -0.32
CA ALA A 57 -3.78 1.61 0.04
C ALA A 57 -4.10 0.66 -1.13
N ASP A 58 -4.20 1.19 -2.35
CA ASP A 58 -4.46 0.40 -3.55
C ASP A 58 -3.33 -0.61 -3.80
N TRP A 59 -2.08 -0.16 -3.69
CA TRP A 59 -0.91 -1.04 -3.80
C TRP A 59 -0.94 -2.17 -2.75
N LEU A 60 -1.27 -1.86 -1.50
CA LEU A 60 -1.39 -2.87 -0.42
C LEU A 60 -2.55 -3.82 -0.68
N ILE A 61 -3.68 -3.32 -1.17
CA ILE A 61 -4.85 -4.12 -1.52
C ILE A 61 -4.42 -5.15 -2.58
N GLU A 62 -3.80 -4.72 -3.67
CA GLU A 62 -3.35 -5.63 -4.73
C GLU A 62 -2.29 -6.61 -4.22
N LYS A 63 -1.25 -6.12 -3.53
CA LYS A 63 -0.15 -6.95 -3.07
C LYS A 63 -0.59 -8.04 -2.09
N LEU A 64 -1.56 -7.74 -1.23
CA LEU A 64 -2.10 -8.67 -0.24
C LEU A 64 -3.30 -9.49 -0.74
N ALA A 65 -3.74 -9.30 -1.99
CA ALA A 65 -4.88 -10.03 -2.55
C ALA A 65 -4.70 -11.57 -2.51
N PRO A 66 -3.53 -12.15 -2.81
CA PRO A 66 -3.33 -13.60 -2.72
C PRO A 66 -3.52 -14.14 -1.29
N ALA A 67 -3.03 -13.39 -0.30
CA ALA A 67 -3.21 -13.75 1.11
C ALA A 67 -4.69 -13.69 1.51
N ARG A 68 -5.41 -12.63 1.13
CA ARG A 68 -6.87 -12.54 1.42
C ARG A 68 -7.64 -13.71 0.82
N LYS A 69 -7.40 -14.02 -0.45
CA LYS A 69 -8.02 -15.18 -1.11
C LYS A 69 -7.73 -16.49 -0.39
N HIS A 70 -6.49 -16.71 0.04
CA HIS A 70 -6.12 -17.90 0.81
C HIS A 70 -6.96 -18.04 2.09
N PHE A 71 -7.12 -16.97 2.86
CA PHE A 71 -7.92 -17.00 4.10
C PHE A 71 -9.43 -17.02 3.87
N GLU A 72 -9.90 -16.67 2.67
CA GLU A 72 -11.32 -16.73 2.28
C GLU A 72 -11.71 -18.13 1.79
N GLU A 73 -10.86 -18.76 0.97
CA GLU A 73 -11.16 -20.01 0.26
C GLU A 73 -10.68 -21.26 1.03
N VAL A 74 -9.57 -21.19 1.76
CA VAL A 74 -9.01 -22.35 2.47
C VAL A 74 -9.62 -22.44 3.86
N LYS A 75 -10.45 -23.47 4.07
CA LYS A 75 -11.18 -23.70 5.32
C LYS A 75 -10.27 -23.69 6.56
N GLU A 76 -9.17 -24.42 6.52
CA GLU A 76 -8.22 -24.49 7.65
C GLU A 76 -7.59 -23.13 7.96
N ALA A 77 -7.19 -22.37 6.94
CA ALA A 77 -6.65 -21.03 7.10
C ALA A 77 -7.68 -20.08 7.73
N ARG A 78 -8.94 -20.15 7.26
CA ARG A 78 -10.05 -19.37 7.80
C ARG A 78 -10.34 -19.69 9.26
N GLU A 79 -10.39 -20.97 9.62
CA GLU A 79 -10.61 -21.43 10.99
C GLU A 79 -9.46 -20.98 11.91
N GLY A 80 -8.21 -21.07 11.44
CA GLY A 80 -7.04 -20.54 12.14
C GLY A 80 -7.16 -19.04 12.41
N LEU A 81 -7.60 -18.26 11.42
CA LEU A 81 -7.80 -16.81 11.54
C LEU A 81 -8.90 -16.46 12.56
N ILE A 82 -10.02 -17.20 12.57
CA ILE A 82 -11.12 -17.02 13.54
C ILE A 82 -10.61 -17.29 14.95
N LYS A 83 -9.94 -18.42 15.16
CA LYS A 83 -9.38 -18.80 16.46
C LYS A 83 -8.37 -17.76 16.97
N MET A 84 -7.52 -17.24 16.08
CA MET A 84 -6.58 -16.17 16.43
C MET A 84 -7.30 -14.90 16.89
N ARG A 85 -8.38 -14.50 16.20
CA ARG A 85 -9.20 -13.33 16.59
C ARG A 85 -9.84 -13.52 17.96
N GLU A 86 -10.36 -14.71 18.25
CA GLU A 86 -10.94 -15.03 19.56
C GLU A 86 -9.90 -14.95 20.69
N LEU A 87 -8.67 -15.41 20.45
CA LEU A 87 -7.59 -15.35 21.44
C LEU A 87 -7.17 -13.90 21.72
N LEU A 88 -7.13 -13.06 20.69
CA LEU A 88 -6.79 -11.64 20.83
C LEU A 88 -7.88 -10.85 21.56
N ALA A 89 -9.16 -11.19 21.35
CA ALA A 89 -10.29 -10.52 21.99
C ALA A 89 -10.50 -10.92 23.47
N LYS A 90 -9.87 -12.00 23.92
CA LYS A 90 -9.90 -12.47 25.31
C LYS A 90 -8.80 -11.85 26.19
N LYS A 91 -7.91 -11.05 25.61
CA LYS A 91 -6.92 -10.23 26.32
C LYS A 91 -7.45 -8.80 26.48
#